data_AF-N6VPD0-F1
#
_entry.id   AF-N6VPD0-F1
#
_cell.length_a   1.000
_cell.length_b   1.000
_cell.length_c   1.000
_cell.angle_alpha   90.00
_cell.angle_beta   90.00
_cell.angle_gamma   90.00
#
_symmetry.space_group_name_H-M   'P 1'
#
loop_
_entity.id
_entity.type
_entity.pdbx_description
1 polymer ?
#
loop_
_entity_poly.entity_id
_entity_poly.type
_entity_poly.pdbx_seq_one_letter_code
_entity_poly.pdbx_strand_id
1 'polypeptide(L)'
;MGSGKGTGVVMGGTGTLMLNSVDISNVGGSGTGKYGVQMTGEGTMVMNMVGISGFEKGVSASNGTVMLNGGSAIMVKSGGTGLEVKDTANAILMGTTIKVKGSGSKGMQMGSSKTLKMMKEVRISDVTTGVQVRKGILAVKGGEIEFTRDHGIYLDKGGVAFLGEVNF
;
A
#
# COMPACT_ATOMS: atom_id res chain seq x y z
N MET A 1 -20.18 4.40 -21.72
CA MET A 1 -19.42 4.41 -20.45
C MET A 1 -17.95 4.27 -20.78
N GLY A 2 -17.09 5.21 -20.36
CA GLY A 2 -15.67 5.19 -20.72
C GLY A 2 -14.90 4.09 -20.00
N SER A 3 -14.07 3.34 -20.73
CA SER A 3 -13.16 2.29 -20.26
C SER A 3 -11.92 2.83 -19.53
N GLY A 4 -11.99 4.06 -19.01
CA GLY A 4 -10.84 4.77 -18.45
C GLY A 4 -10.28 4.07 -17.21
N LYS A 5 -8.94 3.96 -17.15
CA LYS A 5 -8.18 3.56 -15.96
C LYS A 5 -8.30 4.68 -14.92
N GLY A 6 -9.33 4.61 -14.08
CA GLY A 6 -9.59 5.61 -13.05
C GLY A 6 -8.45 5.68 -12.04
N THR A 7 -7.82 6.84 -11.91
CA THR A 7 -6.88 7.13 -10.82
C THR A 7 -7.41 8.30 -10.01
N GLY A 8 -7.47 8.17 -8.68
CA GLY A 8 -7.94 9.24 -7.80
C GLY A 8 -6.95 10.40 -7.75
N VAL A 9 -5.71 10.13 -7.33
CA VAL A 9 -4.62 11.12 -7.25
C VAL A 9 -3.39 10.60 -7.99
N VAL A 10 -2.75 11.47 -8.77
CA VAL A 10 -1.48 11.19 -9.46
C VAL A 10 -0.41 12.18 -8.97
N MET A 11 0.76 11.68 -8.58
CA MET A 11 1.96 12.49 -8.32
C MET A 11 3.09 12.08 -9.27
N GLY A 12 3.33 12.91 -10.29
CA GLY A 12 4.42 12.74 -11.25
C GLY A 12 5.63 13.65 -11.03
N GLY A 13 5.55 14.60 -10.09
CA GLY A 13 6.60 15.59 -9.84
C GLY A 13 7.66 15.16 -8.82
N THR A 14 8.69 15.99 -8.67
CA THR A 14 9.81 15.80 -7.72
C THR A 14 9.61 16.54 -6.39
N GLY A 15 8.58 17.39 -6.28
CA GLY A 15 8.27 18.15 -5.07
C GLY A 15 7.60 17.32 -3.98
N THR A 16 6.96 18.00 -3.03
CA THR A 16 6.13 17.35 -2.00
C THR A 16 4.65 17.55 -2.31
N LEU A 17 3.87 16.46 -2.27
CA LEU A 17 2.40 16.52 -2.27
C LEU A 17 1.89 16.10 -0.88
N MET A 18 1.09 16.95 -0.26
CA MET A 18 0.46 16.65 1.04
C MET A 18 -1.04 16.45 0.87
N LEU A 19 -1.55 15.34 1.37
CA LEU A 19 -2.97 15.03 1.49
C LEU A 19 -3.30 14.90 2.98
N ASN A 20 -4.12 15.80 3.49
CA ASN A 20 -4.54 15.82 4.89
C ASN A 20 -6.06 15.69 4.96
N SER A 21 -6.57 14.67 5.65
CA SER A 21 -8.01 14.48 5.87
C SER A 21 -8.81 14.41 4.57
N VAL A 22 -8.36 13.56 3.64
CA VAL A 22 -8.96 13.39 2.31
C VAL A 22 -9.58 12.00 2.19
N ASP A 23 -10.79 11.92 1.65
CA ASP A 23 -11.42 10.66 1.23
C ASP A 23 -11.38 10.52 -0.30
N ILE A 24 -10.78 9.42 -0.77
CA ILE A 24 -10.65 9.08 -2.18
C ILE A 24 -11.45 7.79 -2.42
N SER A 25 -12.51 7.87 -3.22
CA SER A 25 -13.30 6.67 -3.53
C SER A 25 -13.97 6.71 -4.90
N ASN A 26 -14.13 5.52 -5.50
CA ASN A 26 -14.98 5.28 -6.68
C ASN A 26 -14.70 6.17 -7.91
N VAL A 27 -13.45 6.58 -8.13
CA VAL A 27 -13.07 7.39 -9.30
C VAL A 27 -12.87 6.47 -10.52
N GLY A 28 -13.56 6.76 -11.63
CA GLY A 28 -13.44 6.09 -12.94
C GLY A 28 -14.41 4.92 -13.21
N GLY A 29 -14.64 4.63 -14.50
CA GLY A 29 -15.58 3.61 -15.00
C GLY A 29 -15.20 2.16 -14.66
N SER A 30 -15.97 1.16 -15.10
CA SER A 30 -15.82 -0.27 -14.69
C SER A 30 -14.56 -1.01 -15.19
N GLY A 31 -13.52 -0.30 -15.62
CA GLY A 31 -12.27 -0.87 -16.14
C GLY A 31 -11.33 -1.41 -15.05
N THR A 32 -10.36 -2.22 -15.47
CA THR A 32 -9.27 -2.77 -14.65
C THR A 32 -8.12 -1.76 -14.48
N GLY A 33 -7.25 -1.98 -13.49
CA GLY A 33 -6.07 -1.15 -13.26
C GLY A 33 -6.39 0.19 -12.59
N LYS A 34 -7.36 0.21 -11.68
CA LYS A 34 -7.72 1.41 -10.91
C LYS A 34 -6.80 1.63 -9.72
N TYR A 35 -6.31 2.86 -9.59
CA TYR A 35 -5.46 3.28 -8.47
C TYR A 35 -6.21 4.32 -7.63
N GLY A 36 -6.25 4.17 -6.31
CA GLY A 36 -6.67 5.27 -5.45
C GLY A 36 -5.67 6.41 -5.56
N VAL A 37 -4.41 6.07 -5.36
CA VAL A 37 -3.26 6.96 -5.47
C VAL A 37 -2.18 6.30 -6.32
N GLN A 38 -1.64 7.04 -7.28
CA GLN A 38 -0.52 6.63 -8.11
C GLN A 38 0.63 7.63 -7.99
N MET A 39 1.80 7.15 -7.57
CA MET A 39 3.01 7.96 -7.50
C MET A 39 4.06 7.42 -8.47
N THR A 40 4.41 8.26 -9.45
CA THR A 40 5.41 7.95 -10.49
C THR A 40 6.59 8.91 -10.46
N GLY A 41 6.47 10.06 -9.80
CA GLY A 41 7.55 11.02 -9.60
C GLY A 41 8.50 10.64 -8.47
N GLU A 42 9.68 11.26 -8.45
CA GLU A 42 10.73 11.00 -7.45
C GLU A 42 10.55 11.78 -6.14
N GLY A 43 9.48 12.57 -6.03
CA GLY A 43 9.21 13.43 -4.88
C GLY A 43 8.78 12.71 -3.61
N THR A 44 8.08 13.42 -2.73
CA THR A 44 7.52 12.87 -1.50
C THR A 44 6.02 13.07 -1.42
N MET A 45 5.26 11.99 -1.24
CA MET A 45 3.83 12.06 -0.95
C MET A 45 3.59 11.82 0.53
N VAL A 46 2.95 12.77 1.21
CA VAL A 46 2.53 12.65 2.60
C VAL A 46 1.01 12.52 2.67
N MET A 47 0.52 11.42 3.22
CA MET A 47 -0.89 11.14 3.44
C MET A 47 -1.14 11.02 4.95
N ASN A 48 -1.92 11.94 5.49
CA ASN A 48 -2.30 11.97 6.90
C ASN A 48 -3.83 11.94 7.03
N MET A 49 -4.38 10.99 7.78
CA MET A 49 -5.83 10.77 7.89
C MET A 49 -6.52 10.63 6.52
N VAL A 50 -5.91 9.89 5.58
CA VAL A 50 -6.48 9.70 4.23
C VAL A 50 -7.23 8.38 4.15
N GLY A 51 -8.50 8.43 3.70
CA GLY A 51 -9.32 7.26 3.39
C GLY A 51 -9.26 6.92 1.89
N ILE A 52 -8.99 5.66 1.55
CA ILE A 52 -8.91 5.20 0.14
C ILE A 52 -9.76 3.95 -0.02
N SER A 53 -10.74 3.95 -0.93
CA SER A 53 -11.61 2.79 -1.13
C SER A 53 -12.16 2.62 -2.55
N GLY A 54 -12.50 1.38 -2.92
CA GLY A 54 -13.14 1.07 -4.20
C GLY A 54 -12.19 0.93 -5.39
N PHE A 55 -10.88 0.81 -5.12
CA PHE A 55 -9.83 0.62 -6.13
C PHE A 55 -9.29 -0.81 -6.12
N GLU A 56 -8.68 -1.22 -7.22
CA GLU A 56 -7.93 -2.49 -7.29
C GLU A 56 -6.62 -2.37 -6.52
N LYS A 57 -5.94 -1.22 -6.68
CA LYS A 57 -4.78 -0.84 -5.89
C LYS A 57 -5.10 0.41 -5.10
N GLY A 58 -5.00 0.35 -3.79
CA GLY A 58 -5.22 1.52 -2.95
C GLY A 58 -4.17 2.60 -3.25
N VAL A 59 -2.91 2.23 -3.05
CA VAL A 59 -1.75 3.08 -3.36
C VAL A 59 -0.75 2.28 -4.20
N SER A 60 -0.25 2.89 -5.27
CA SER A 60 0.84 2.33 -6.09
C SER A 60 1.95 3.36 -6.25
N ALA A 61 3.15 3.05 -5.76
CA ALA A 61 4.34 3.87 -5.93
C ALA A 61 5.41 3.14 -6.74
N SER A 62 5.94 3.79 -7.78
CA SER A 62 7.10 3.29 -8.53
C SER A 62 8.38 4.08 -8.24
N ASN A 63 8.28 5.36 -7.90
CA ASN A 63 9.43 6.20 -7.54
C ASN A 63 9.15 7.03 -6.29
N GLY A 64 10.20 7.66 -5.76
CA GLY A 64 10.13 8.58 -4.63
C GLY A 64 9.73 7.91 -3.31
N THR A 65 9.09 8.67 -2.42
CA THR A 65 8.68 8.17 -1.09
C THR A 65 7.22 8.46 -0.81
N VAL A 66 6.47 7.43 -0.40
CA VAL A 66 5.12 7.56 0.15
C VAL A 66 5.15 7.43 1.67
N MET A 67 4.49 8.35 2.36
CA MET A 67 4.30 8.31 3.81
C MET A 67 2.81 8.24 4.13
N LEU A 68 2.37 7.18 4.81
CA LEU A 68 1.00 6.99 5.27
C LEU A 68 0.97 7.08 6.80
N ASN A 69 0.26 8.08 7.32
CA ASN A 69 0.26 8.46 8.72
C ASN A 69 -1.15 8.69 9.28
N GLY A 70 -1.23 8.77 10.61
CA GLY A 70 -2.33 9.38 11.35
C GLY A 70 -3.69 8.75 11.09
N GLY A 71 -3.80 7.43 11.16
CA GLY A 71 -5.08 6.75 10.99
C GLY A 71 -5.55 6.62 9.53
N SER A 72 -4.67 6.85 8.56
CA SER A 72 -4.99 6.60 7.14
C SER A 72 -5.48 5.16 6.95
N ALA A 73 -6.46 4.98 6.05
CA ALA A 73 -7.14 3.70 5.84
C ALA A 73 -7.24 3.36 4.35
N ILE A 74 -6.82 2.15 3.98
CA ILE A 74 -6.92 1.63 2.61
C ILE A 74 -7.84 0.40 2.61
N MET A 75 -8.90 0.45 1.81
CA MET A 75 -9.91 -0.61 1.71
C MET A 75 -10.12 -1.08 0.26
N VAL A 76 -9.71 -2.32 -0.02
CA VAL A 76 -9.84 -2.96 -1.33
C VAL A 76 -10.75 -4.18 -1.21
N LYS A 77 -11.73 -4.33 -2.11
CA LYS A 77 -12.82 -5.32 -1.92
C LYS A 77 -12.67 -6.63 -2.69
N SER A 78 -11.82 -6.71 -3.71
CA SER A 78 -11.83 -7.85 -4.64
C SER A 78 -10.43 -8.27 -5.14
N GLY A 79 -9.66 -8.95 -4.29
CA GLY A 79 -8.41 -9.64 -4.67
C GLY A 79 -7.27 -8.72 -5.08
N GLY A 80 -7.36 -7.43 -4.77
CA GLY A 80 -6.40 -6.41 -5.16
C GLY A 80 -5.22 -6.27 -4.19
N THR A 81 -4.62 -5.08 -4.16
CA THR A 81 -3.49 -4.77 -3.29
C THR A 81 -3.71 -3.46 -2.54
N GLY A 82 -3.48 -3.44 -1.24
CA GLY A 82 -3.60 -2.22 -0.44
C GLY A 82 -2.53 -1.21 -0.84
N LEU A 83 -1.26 -1.58 -0.65
CA LEU A 83 -0.10 -0.79 -1.05
C LEU A 83 0.85 -1.61 -1.94
N GLU A 84 1.14 -1.09 -3.12
CA GLU A 84 2.14 -1.64 -4.05
C GLU A 84 3.35 -0.69 -4.12
N VAL A 85 4.55 -1.21 -3.83
CA VAL A 85 5.83 -0.49 -3.92
C VAL A 85 6.73 -1.19 -4.93
N LYS A 86 7.12 -0.47 -5.99
CA LYS A 86 7.90 -0.99 -7.13
C LYS A 86 9.14 -0.15 -7.39
N ASP A 87 9.96 -0.66 -8.31
CA ASP A 87 11.14 -0.01 -8.87
C ASP A 87 12.05 0.62 -7.81
N THR A 88 12.00 1.95 -7.65
CA THR A 88 12.85 2.69 -6.72
C THR A 88 12.09 3.33 -5.55
N ALA A 89 10.77 3.11 -5.47
CA ALA A 89 9.95 3.69 -4.42
C ALA A 89 10.28 3.17 -3.02
N ASN A 90 10.11 4.05 -2.04
CA ASN A 90 10.08 3.73 -0.62
C ASN A 90 8.68 3.97 -0.06
N ALA A 91 8.33 3.25 1.00
CA ALA A 91 7.13 3.52 1.76
C ALA A 91 7.39 3.50 3.27
N ILE A 92 6.75 4.43 3.98
CA ILE A 92 6.78 4.52 5.44
C ILE A 92 5.33 4.59 5.93
N LEU A 93 4.95 3.66 6.80
CA LEU A 93 3.61 3.57 7.36
C LEU A 93 3.68 3.69 8.88
N MET A 94 2.81 4.53 9.45
CA MET A 94 2.64 4.69 10.89
C MET A 94 1.15 4.88 11.21
N GLY A 95 0.61 4.09 12.14
CA GLY A 95 -0.82 4.19 12.50
C GLY A 95 -1.76 4.02 11.29
N THR A 96 -1.45 3.14 10.35
CA THR A 96 -2.22 2.96 9.10
C THR A 96 -2.98 1.64 9.11
N THR A 97 -4.22 1.64 8.62
CA THR A 97 -5.02 0.43 8.46
C THR A 97 -5.13 0.03 6.99
N ILE A 98 -4.86 -1.23 6.68
CA ILE A 98 -5.00 -1.80 5.34
C ILE A 98 -5.93 -3.02 5.44
N LYS A 99 -7.01 -3.01 4.66
CA LYS A 99 -7.97 -4.11 4.58
C LYS A 99 -8.21 -4.47 3.13
N VAL A 100 -7.90 -5.69 2.73
CA VAL A 100 -8.01 -6.12 1.33
C VAL A 100 -8.68 -7.47 1.27
N LYS A 101 -9.94 -7.52 0.83
CA LYS A 101 -10.74 -8.73 0.77
C LYS A 101 -10.57 -9.47 -0.56
N GLY A 102 -10.95 -10.75 -0.57
CA GLY A 102 -11.08 -11.57 -1.78
C GLY A 102 -9.85 -12.44 -2.05
N SER A 103 -10.00 -13.41 -2.94
CA SER A 103 -8.91 -14.36 -3.26
C SER A 103 -7.72 -13.65 -3.90
N GLY A 104 -6.50 -14.06 -3.53
CA GLY A 104 -5.25 -13.47 -4.02
C GLY A 104 -4.94 -12.06 -3.47
N SER A 105 -5.73 -11.59 -2.51
CA SER A 105 -5.56 -10.28 -1.87
C SER A 105 -4.24 -10.16 -1.15
N LYS A 106 -3.59 -9.01 -1.32
CA LYS A 106 -2.35 -8.64 -0.64
C LYS A 106 -2.54 -7.36 0.15
N GLY A 107 -2.18 -7.37 1.43
CA GLY A 107 -2.12 -6.13 2.20
C GLY A 107 -1.10 -5.20 1.55
N MET A 108 0.12 -5.70 1.39
CA MET A 108 1.19 -4.99 0.70
C MET A 108 1.98 -5.90 -0.24
N GLN A 109 2.46 -5.33 -1.34
CA GLN A 109 3.35 -6.00 -2.28
C GLN A 109 4.56 -5.12 -2.58
N MET A 110 5.75 -5.68 -2.36
CA MET A 110 7.01 -5.02 -2.62
C MET A 110 7.78 -5.74 -3.73
N GLY A 111 7.91 -5.06 -4.86
CA GLY A 111 8.74 -5.48 -6.00
C GLY A 111 10.04 -4.70 -6.14
N SER A 112 10.24 -3.64 -5.35
CA SER A 112 11.43 -2.78 -5.38
C SER A 112 12.62 -3.44 -4.67
N SER A 113 13.85 -3.00 -4.96
CA SER A 113 15.04 -3.37 -4.16
C SER A 113 15.24 -2.48 -2.93
N LYS A 114 14.29 -1.56 -2.66
CA LYS A 114 14.39 -0.52 -1.64
C LYS A 114 13.73 -0.96 -0.34
N THR A 115 13.32 0.00 0.49
CA THR A 115 12.81 -0.28 1.84
C THR A 115 11.33 0.04 1.98
N LEU A 116 10.59 -0.87 2.59
CA LEU A 116 9.26 -0.61 3.15
C LEU A 116 9.36 -0.67 4.67
N LYS A 117 8.95 0.41 5.34
CA LYS A 117 8.99 0.53 6.79
C LYS A 117 7.57 0.57 7.34
N MET A 118 7.24 -0.37 8.20
CA MET A 118 6.06 -0.35 9.05
C MET A 118 6.48 -0.03 10.47
N MET A 119 5.82 0.96 11.05
CA MET A 119 6.02 1.40 12.43
C MET A 119 4.70 1.28 13.19
N LYS A 120 4.77 1.47 14.51
CA LYS A 120 3.67 1.40 15.50
C LYS A 120 2.26 1.57 14.92
N GLU A 121 1.36 0.67 15.33
CA GLU A 121 -0.09 0.71 15.03
C GLU A 121 -0.45 0.57 13.54
N VAL A 122 0.42 -0.02 12.72
CA VAL A 122 0.00 -0.52 11.40
C VAL A 122 -0.81 -1.81 11.57
N ARG A 123 -1.98 -1.86 10.93
CA ARG A 123 -2.87 -3.04 10.94
C ARG A 123 -3.15 -3.49 9.52
N ILE A 124 -2.95 -4.77 9.23
CA ILE A 124 -3.30 -5.42 7.96
C ILE A 124 -4.30 -6.54 8.26
N SER A 125 -5.43 -6.57 7.54
CA SER A 125 -6.51 -7.54 7.78
C SER A 125 -7.28 -7.94 6.52
N ASP A 126 -8.05 -9.03 6.65
CA ASP A 126 -8.88 -9.67 5.61
C ASP A 126 -8.13 -10.15 4.35
N VAL A 127 -6.80 -10.22 4.41
CA VAL A 127 -5.94 -10.54 3.27
C VAL A 127 -5.67 -12.04 3.13
N THR A 128 -5.36 -12.46 1.90
CA THR A 128 -4.80 -13.79 1.65
C THR A 128 -3.32 -13.82 2.04
N THR A 129 -2.58 -12.78 1.67
CA THR A 129 -1.19 -12.53 2.09
C THR A 129 -1.06 -11.16 2.75
N GLY A 130 -0.49 -11.09 3.96
CA GLY A 130 -0.21 -9.82 4.64
C GLY A 130 0.74 -8.93 3.84
N VAL A 131 2.00 -9.36 3.74
CA VAL A 131 3.05 -8.64 3.02
C VAL A 131 3.83 -9.60 2.13
N GLN A 132 3.80 -9.35 0.83
CA GLN A 132 4.65 -10.05 -0.14
C GLN A 132 5.88 -9.20 -0.45
N VAL A 133 7.08 -9.71 -0.18
CA VAL A 133 8.36 -9.06 -0.47
C VAL A 133 9.11 -9.89 -1.52
N ARG A 134 9.10 -9.42 -2.76
CA ARG A 134 9.84 -10.08 -3.84
C ARG A 134 11.31 -9.70 -3.83
N LYS A 135 11.58 -8.43 -3.54
CA LYS A 135 12.93 -7.84 -3.44
C LYS A 135 12.94 -6.79 -2.32
N GLY A 136 14.15 -6.47 -1.83
CA GLY A 136 14.39 -5.35 -0.92
C GLY A 136 14.17 -5.69 0.56
N ILE A 137 14.08 -4.66 1.38
CA ILE A 137 14.02 -4.77 2.84
C ILE A 137 12.64 -4.36 3.38
N LEU A 138 12.00 -5.29 4.07
CA LEU A 138 10.87 -5.02 4.95
C LEU A 138 11.38 -4.81 6.37
N ALA A 139 11.08 -3.67 6.97
CA ALA A 139 11.36 -3.43 8.39
C ALA A 139 10.04 -3.13 9.11
N VAL A 140 9.72 -3.93 10.13
CA VAL A 140 8.47 -3.84 10.90
C VAL A 140 8.81 -3.68 12.36
N LYS A 141 8.29 -2.62 12.97
CA LYS A 141 8.35 -2.40 14.41
C LYS A 141 6.96 -2.07 14.94
N GLY A 142 6.36 -3.01 15.66
CA GLY A 142 4.97 -2.89 16.10
C GLY A 142 3.98 -3.17 14.97
N GLY A 143 2.78 -3.60 15.34
CA GLY A 143 1.66 -3.73 14.41
C GLY A 143 1.08 -5.14 14.38
N GLU A 144 0.07 -5.29 13.53
CA GLU A 144 -0.75 -6.50 13.44
C GLU A 144 -0.97 -6.87 11.97
N ILE A 145 -0.68 -8.14 11.64
CA ILE A 145 -0.80 -8.67 10.29
C ILE A 145 -1.65 -9.93 10.34
N GLU A 146 -2.96 -9.76 10.23
CA GLU A 146 -3.90 -10.87 10.11
C GLU A 146 -3.96 -11.35 8.66
N PHE A 147 -3.97 -12.66 8.46
CA PHE A 147 -4.08 -13.28 7.13
C PHE A 147 -4.96 -14.53 7.19
N THR A 148 -5.65 -14.81 6.09
CA THR A 148 -6.72 -15.81 6.05
C THR A 148 -6.32 -17.13 5.40
N ARG A 149 -5.24 -17.16 4.61
CA ARG A 149 -4.83 -18.38 3.88
C ARG A 149 -3.33 -18.58 3.79
N ASP A 150 -2.64 -17.77 2.99
CA ASP A 150 -1.30 -18.12 2.51
C ASP A 150 -0.23 -17.79 3.55
N HIS A 151 0.04 -16.50 3.77
CA HIS A 151 1.15 -16.05 4.61
C HIS A 151 0.90 -14.69 5.26
N GLY A 152 1.32 -14.49 6.51
CA GLY A 152 1.43 -13.15 7.09
C GLY A 152 2.51 -12.33 6.38
N ILE A 153 3.72 -12.89 6.25
CA ILE A 153 4.81 -12.34 5.44
C ILE A 153 5.36 -13.43 4.53
N TYR A 154 5.43 -13.14 3.23
CA TYR A 154 6.02 -14.00 2.22
C TYR A 154 7.25 -13.33 1.60
N LEU A 155 8.40 -13.99 1.67
CA LEU A 155 9.66 -13.51 1.10
C LEU A 155 10.04 -14.39 -0.11
N ASP A 156 10.33 -13.76 -1.25
CA ASP A 156 10.94 -14.42 -2.41
C ASP A 156 12.48 -14.28 -2.36
N LYS A 157 13.21 -14.89 -3.31
CA LYS A 157 14.69 -15.02 -3.37
C LYS A 157 15.51 -13.70 -3.37
N GLY A 158 14.91 -12.54 -3.12
CA GLY A 158 15.61 -11.26 -2.92
C GLY A 158 15.04 -10.37 -1.81
N GLY A 159 14.08 -10.88 -1.02
CA GLY A 159 13.46 -10.14 0.08
C GLY A 159 14.10 -10.46 1.43
N VAL A 160 14.23 -9.46 2.28
CA VAL A 160 14.67 -9.59 3.68
C VAL A 160 13.63 -8.92 4.58
N ALA A 161 13.35 -9.51 5.74
CA ALA A 161 12.48 -8.90 6.75
C ALA A 161 13.16 -8.79 8.12
N PHE A 162 13.02 -7.63 8.75
CA PHE A 162 13.35 -7.38 10.15
C PHE A 162 12.05 -7.14 10.91
N LEU A 163 11.73 -7.99 11.88
CA LEU A 163 10.48 -7.94 12.63
C LEU A 163 10.77 -7.72 14.11
N GLY A 164 10.11 -6.73 14.70
CA GLY A 164 10.05 -6.51 16.14
C GLY A 164 8.64 -6.14 16.56
N GLU A 165 8.16 -6.73 17.66
CA GLU A 165 6.84 -6.39 18.25
C GLU A 165 5.66 -6.59 17.26
N VAL A 166 5.72 -7.60 16.39
CA VAL A 166 4.68 -7.87 15.37
C VAL A 166 3.74 -8.97 15.84
N ASN A 167 2.44 -8.71 15.77
CA ASN A 167 1.38 -9.70 15.99
C ASN A 167 0.89 -10.26 14.65
N PHE A 168 0.61 -11.57 14.63
CA PHE A 168 0.12 -12.31 13.46
C PHE A 168 -1.15 -13.07 13.82
#